data_AF-A0AAU4RH07-F1
#
_entry.id   AF-A0AAU4RH07-F1
#
_cell.length_a   1.000
_cell.length_b   1.000
_cell.length_c   1.000
_cell.angle_alpha   90.00
_cell.angle_beta   90.00
_cell.angle_gamma   90.00
#
_symmetry.space_group_name_H-M   'P 1'
#
loop_
_entity.id
_entity.type
_entity.pdbx_description
1 polymer ?
#
loop_
_entity_poly.entity_id
_entity_poly.type
_entity_poly.pdbx_seq_one_letter_code
_entity_poly.pdbx_strand_id
1 'polypeptide(L)'
;MPEKETATNVRTGETVASEVPTADEAYIASLRRERTAYVAYGREDRVAAVDAELERWGAEPEAAGPTETAAESKPRRTARGSSKS
;
A
#
# COMPACT_ATOMS: atom_id res chain seq x y z
N MET A 1 20.95 6.82 -0.24
CA MET A 1 21.09 5.63 0.60
C MET A 1 19.82 5.55 1.44
N PRO A 2 18.97 4.53 1.27
CA PRO A 2 17.77 4.37 2.10
C PRO A 2 18.17 4.13 3.55
N GLU A 3 17.43 4.73 4.49
CA GLU A 3 17.67 4.55 5.91
C GLU A 3 17.17 3.17 6.35
N LYS A 4 17.90 2.51 7.24
CA LYS A 4 17.52 1.20 7.78
C LYS A 4 16.93 1.40 9.17
N GLU A 5 15.63 1.16 9.30
CA GLU A 5 14.96 1.14 10.59
C GLU A 5 14.87 -0.30 11.10
N THR A 6 15.29 -0.50 12.35
CA THR A 6 15.12 -1.78 13.04
C THR A 6 13.88 -1.73 13.90
N ALA A 7 12.88 -2.54 13.56
CA ALA A 7 11.69 -2.74 14.38
C ALA A 7 11.81 -4.06 15.15
N THR A 8 11.58 -4.00 16.46
CA THR A 8 11.50 -5.20 17.31
C THR A 8 10.05 -5.59 17.50
N ASN A 9 9.70 -6.81 17.10
CA ASN A 9 8.38 -7.37 17.36
C ASN A 9 8.20 -7.58 18.86
N VAL A 10 7.29 -6.81 19.46
CA VAL A 10 7.03 -6.80 20.91
C VAL A 10 6.58 -8.18 21.44
N ARG A 11 6.01 -9.03 20.57
CA ARG A 11 5.50 -10.36 20.95
C ARG A 11 6.54 -11.48 20.82
N THR A 12 7.45 -11.40 19.84
CA THR A 12 8.41 -12.48 19.54
C THR A 12 9.86 -12.11 19.89
N GLY A 13 10.15 -10.84 20.17
CA GLY A 13 11.51 -10.32 20.37
C GLY A 13 12.35 -10.28 19.08
N GLU A 14 11.76 -10.66 17.94
CA GLU A 14 12.43 -10.67 16.66
C GLU A 14 12.70 -9.25 16.19
N THR A 15 13.94 -8.97 15.80
CA THR A 15 14.33 -7.66 15.27
C THR A 15 14.48 -7.76 13.77
N VAL A 16 13.64 -7.05 13.05
CA VAL A 16 13.66 -6.99 11.58
C VAL A 16 14.18 -5.62 11.18
N ALA A 17 15.22 -5.62 10.35
CA ALA A 17 15.69 -4.40 9.68
C ALA A 17 14.88 -4.23 8.39
N SER A 18 14.09 -3.17 8.30
CA SER A 18 13.38 -2.76 7.09
C SER A 18 14.06 -1.55 6.49
N GLU A 19 14.24 -1.57 5.17
CA GLU A 19 14.66 -0.37 4.43
C GLU A 19 13.47 0.57 4.33
N VAL A 20 13.66 1.79 4.83
CA VAL A 20 12.69 2.87 4.68
C VAL A 20 12.82 3.37 3.25
N PRO A 21 11.74 3.32 2.46
CA PRO A 21 11.76 3.89 1.13
C PRO A 21 12.07 5.38 1.22
N THR A 22 12.89 5.86 0.29
CA THR A 22 13.10 7.29 0.10
C THR A 22 11.77 7.98 -0.24
N ALA A 23 11.72 9.30 -0.05
CA ALA A 23 10.53 10.08 -0.38
C ALA A 23 10.10 9.88 -1.85
N ASP A 24 11.06 9.77 -2.76
CA ASP A 24 10.83 9.56 -4.18
C ASP A 24 10.24 8.17 -4.45
N GLU A 25 10.76 7.11 -3.80
CA GLU A 25 10.22 5.75 -3.91
C GLU A 25 8.80 5.65 -3.33
N ALA A 26 8.53 6.33 -2.22
CA ALA A 26 7.20 6.40 -1.64
C ALA A 26 6.20 7.13 -2.56
N TYR A 27 6.66 8.18 -3.24
CA TYR A 27 5.86 8.93 -4.20
C TYR A 27 5.57 8.13 -5.47
N ILE A 28 6.56 7.43 -6.03
CA ILE A 28 6.35 6.52 -7.17
C ILE A 28 5.37 5.41 -6.79
N ALA A 29 5.47 4.86 -5.58
CA ALA A 29 4.55 3.85 -5.09
C ALA A 29 3.11 4.38 -4.95
N SER A 30 2.90 5.64 -4.54
CA SER A 30 1.56 6.23 -4.49
C SER A 30 0.97 6.41 -5.90
N LEU A 31 1.76 6.90 -6.86
CA LEU A 31 1.33 7.05 -8.25
C LEU A 31 0.88 5.71 -8.86
N ARG A 32 1.62 4.62 -8.61
CA ARG A 32 1.22 3.27 -9.06
C ARG A 32 -0.13 2.82 -8.47
N ARG A 33 -0.38 3.10 -7.19
CA ARG A 33 -1.68 2.78 -6.55
C ARG A 33 -2.81 3.59 -7.14
N GLU A 34 -2.58 4.89 -7.37
CA GLU A 34 -3.56 5.78 -8.00
C GLU A 34 -3.91 5.31 -9.42
N ARG A 35 -2.90 4.94 -10.22
CA ARG A 35 -3.09 4.37 -11.55
C ARG A 35 -4.01 3.15 -11.50
N THR A 36 -3.74 2.19 -10.62
CA THR A 36 -4.56 0.98 -10.47
C THR A 36 -6.00 1.30 -10.12
N ALA A 37 -6.23 2.26 -9.22
CA ALA A 37 -7.57 2.70 -8.87
C ALA A 37 -8.28 3.35 -10.08
N TYR A 38 -7.61 4.24 -10.81
CA TYR A 38 -8.19 4.90 -11.98
C TYR A 38 -8.50 3.92 -13.12
N VAL A 39 -7.66 2.91 -13.34
CA VAL A 39 -7.96 1.82 -14.28
C VAL A 39 -9.22 1.08 -13.85
N ALA A 40 -9.34 0.70 -12.56
CA ALA A 40 -10.51 0.00 -12.05
C ALA A 40 -11.82 0.82 -12.19
N TYR A 41 -11.73 2.15 -12.12
CA TYR A 41 -12.86 3.06 -12.29
C TYR A 41 -13.08 3.56 -13.73
N GLY A 42 -12.29 3.10 -14.71
CA GLY A 42 -12.40 3.54 -16.11
C GLY A 42 -12.13 5.03 -16.32
N ARG A 43 -11.23 5.63 -15.53
CA ARG A 43 -10.86 7.05 -15.59
C ARG A 43 -9.63 7.26 -16.47
N GLU A 44 -9.77 7.02 -17.77
CA GLU A 44 -8.67 7.01 -18.74
C GLU A 44 -7.85 8.31 -18.77
N ASP A 45 -8.50 9.47 -18.71
CA ASP A 45 -7.80 10.78 -18.65
C ASP A 45 -6.88 10.89 -17.43
N ARG A 46 -7.29 10.31 -16.31
CA ARG A 46 -6.50 10.30 -15.07
C ARG A 46 -5.37 9.28 -15.14
N VAL A 47 -5.60 8.12 -15.76
CA VAL A 47 -4.54 7.14 -16.03
C VAL A 47 -3.44 7.77 -16.87
N ALA A 48 -3.79 8.48 -17.97
CA ALA A 48 -2.81 9.15 -18.82
C ALA A 48 -2.01 10.23 -18.07
N ALA A 49 -2.67 11.00 -17.19
CA ALA A 49 -1.99 11.99 -16.37
C ALA A 49 -0.98 11.37 -15.38
N VAL A 50 -1.33 10.24 -14.76
CA VAL A 50 -0.46 9.50 -13.85
C VAL A 50 0.69 8.82 -14.59
N ASP A 51 0.43 8.26 -15.77
CA ASP A 51 1.46 7.63 -16.61
C ASP A 51 2.52 8.67 -17.04
N ALA A 52 2.10 9.88 -17.40
CA ALA A 52 3.02 10.96 -17.71
C ALA A 52 3.83 11.43 -16.49
N GLU A 53 3.26 11.39 -15.28
CA GLU A 53 4.01 11.68 -14.05
C GLU A 53 5.02 10.58 -13.76
N LEU A 54 4.62 9.30 -13.83
CA LEU A 54 5.54 8.17 -13.65
C LEU A 54 6.73 8.23 -14.63
N GLU A 55 6.48 8.58 -15.90
CA GLU A 55 7.52 8.80 -16.90
C GLU A 55 8.48 9.95 -16.52
N ARG A 56 7.97 11.07 -15.98
CA ARG A 56 8.81 12.19 -15.48
C ARG A 56 9.75 11.74 -14.37
N TRP A 57 9.33 10.79 -13.55
CA TRP A 57 10.14 10.21 -12.47
C TRP A 57 11.03 9.04 -12.92
N GLY A 58 11.03 8.70 -14.22
CA GLY A 58 11.79 7.57 -14.76
C GLY A 58 11.28 6.21 -14.28
N ALA A 59 10.04 6.14 -13.79
CA ALA A 59 9.41 4.91 -13.36
C ALA A 59 8.52 4.38 -14.48
N GLU A 60 8.72 3.13 -14.89
CA GLU A 60 7.76 2.49 -15.80
C GLU A 60 6.41 2.27 -15.08
N PRO A 61 5.28 2.44 -15.80
CA PRO A 61 3.97 2.10 -15.28
C PRO A 61 3.92 0.59 -15.07
N GLU A 62 3.91 0.15 -13.81
CA GLU A 62 3.73 -1.26 -13.50
C GLU A 62 2.40 -1.73 -14.08
N ALA A 63 2.47 -2.72 -14.98
CA ALA A 63 1.29 -3.43 -15.44
C ALA A 63 0.59 -4.01 -14.21
N ALA A 64 -0.74 -3.86 -14.14
CA ALA A 64 -1.55 -4.32 -13.03
C ALA A 64 -1.43 -5.84 -12.83
N GLY A 65 -0.41 -6.27 -12.09
CA GLY A 65 -0.35 -7.58 -11.48
C GLY A 65 -1.36 -7.64 -10.33
N PRO A 66 -1.88 -8.82 -10.00
CA PRO A 66 -2.89 -8.97 -8.96
C PRO A 66 -2.33 -8.48 -7.62
N THR A 67 -2.72 -7.28 -7.21
CA THR A 67 -2.60 -6.84 -5.82
C THR A 67 -3.46 -7.78 -4.99
N GLU A 68 -2.82 -8.74 -4.32
CA GLU A 68 -3.38 -9.35 -3.12
C GLU A 68 -3.66 -8.22 -2.13
N THR A 69 -4.90 -7.74 -2.13
CA THR A 69 -5.42 -6.78 -1.17
C THR A 69 -5.41 -7.46 0.19
N ALA A 70 -4.32 -7.24 0.94
CA ALA A 70 -4.23 -7.60 2.33
C ALA A 70 -5.34 -6.88 3.12
N ALA A 71 -6.08 -7.70 3.88
CA ALA A 71 -7.06 -7.38 4.91
C ALA A 71 -8.38 -6.73 4.46
N GLU A 72 -9.28 -7.61 3.98
CA GLU A 72 -10.70 -7.50 4.28
C GLU A 72 -10.88 -7.39 5.81
N SER A 73 -10.95 -6.16 6.29
CA SER A 73 -11.24 -5.82 7.68
C SER A 73 -12.72 -6.12 7.94
N LYS A 74 -13.03 -7.39 8.20
CA LYS A 74 -14.36 -7.82 8.63
C LYS A 74 -14.64 -7.15 9.99
N PRO A 75 -15.77 -6.46 10.18
CA PRO A 75 -16.13 -5.98 11.50
C PRO A 75 -16.30 -7.18 12.43
N ARG A 76 -15.44 -7.28 13.45
CA ARG A 76 -15.56 -8.25 14.54
C ARG A 76 -16.88 -7.98 15.25
N ARG A 77 -17.92 -8.76 14.95
CA ARG A 77 -19.13 -8.87 15.78
C ARG A 77 -18.69 -9.25 17.18
N THR A 78 -18.71 -8.30 18.12
CA THR A 78 -18.65 -8.61 19.54
C THR A 78 -20.01 -9.20 19.92
N ALA A 79 -20.11 -10.53 19.89
CA ALA A 79 -21.16 -11.24 20.59
C ALA A 79 -20.91 -11.06 22.10
N ARG A 80 -21.49 -10.00 22.69
CA ARG A 80 -21.60 -9.89 24.15
C ARG A 80 -22.86 -10.64 24.57
N GLY A 81 -22.69 -11.95 24.76
CA GLY A 81 -23.67 -12.77 25.44
C GLY A 81 -23.72 -12.45 26.94
N SER A 82 -24.95 -12.52 27.46
CA SER A 82 -25.35 -12.89 28.82
C SER A 82 -24.94 -12.01 30.02
N SER A 83 -25.95 -11.47 30.72
CA SER A 83 -26.18 -11.79 32.13
C SER A 83 -27.57 -11.37 32.61
N LYS A 84 -28.38 -12.40 32.85
CA LYS A 84 -29.46 -12.56 33.84
C LYS A 84 -29.47 -11.50 34.98
N SER A 85 -30.65 -10.94 35.23
CA SER A 85 -31.24 -10.73 36.57
C SER A 85 -32.74 -10.54 36.45
#